data_AF-A0A210RVZ7-F1
#
_entry.id   AF-A0A210RVZ7-F1
#
_cell.length_a   1.000
_cell.length_b   1.000
_cell.length_c   1.000
_cell.angle_alpha   90.00
_cell.angle_beta   90.00
_cell.angle_gamma   90.00
#
_symmetry.space_group_name_H-M   'P 1'
#
loop_
_entity.id
_entity.type
_entity.pdbx_description
1 polymer ?
#
loop_
_entity_poly.entity_id
_entity_poly.type
_entity_poly.pdbx_seq_one_letter_code
_entity_poly.pdbx_strand_id
1 'polypeptide(L)'
;MKWWHTATRLDLTLKTPHALLLAFLVLIAGTAHGNRQLAVRNGCMSCHADTELDAPPWPELATQYEKYRGQPDAASIQGEKLRQGKFFKNVKAHRKLSPTNAAEIMQWIIDGAN
;
A
#
# COMPACT_ATOMS: atom_id res chain seq x y z
N MET A 1 -49.00 -2.18 41.41
CA MET A 1 -48.30 -2.63 40.20
C MET A 1 -48.10 -1.42 39.30
N LYS A 2 -46.87 -0.87 39.22
CA LYS A 2 -46.53 0.30 38.40
C LYS A 2 -45.26 -0.03 37.63
N TRP A 3 -45.39 -0.15 36.31
CA TRP A 3 -44.34 -0.48 35.36
C TRP A 3 -43.63 0.79 34.91
N TRP A 4 -42.32 0.89 35.19
CA TRP A 4 -41.45 1.93 34.66
C TRP A 4 -40.06 1.31 34.47
N HIS A 5 -39.73 0.85 33.25
CA HIS A 5 -38.35 0.60 32.86
C HIS A 5 -37.81 1.89 32.24
N THR A 6 -36.88 2.50 32.95
CA THR A 6 -36.16 3.72 32.56
C THR A 6 -35.35 3.44 31.30
N ALA A 7 -35.58 4.22 30.24
CA ALA A 7 -34.74 4.21 29.05
C ALA A 7 -33.30 4.58 29.44
N THR A 8 -32.38 3.64 29.26
CA THR A 8 -30.94 3.87 29.46
C THR A 8 -30.47 4.84 28.39
N ARG A 9 -30.18 6.08 28.79
CA ARG A 9 -29.42 7.01 27.93
C ARG A 9 -28.02 6.44 27.77
N LEU A 10 -27.63 6.19 26.53
CA LEU A 10 -26.23 5.91 26.19
C LEU A 10 -25.48 7.23 26.26
N ASP A 11 -24.87 7.51 27.41
CA ASP A 11 -23.96 8.64 27.57
C ASP A 11 -22.66 8.34 26.81
N LEU A 12 -22.61 8.76 25.54
CA LEU A 12 -21.39 8.83 24.73
C LEU A 12 -20.48 9.94 25.25
N THR A 13 -19.90 9.72 26.44
CA THR A 13 -18.81 10.55 26.95
C THR A 13 -17.51 10.09 26.31
N LEU A 14 -17.22 10.69 25.17
CA LEU A 14 -15.97 10.59 24.42
C LEU A 14 -14.80 11.12 25.29
N LYS A 15 -14.19 10.24 26.09
CA LYS A 15 -13.08 10.62 26.98
C LYS A 15 -11.96 9.58 26.97
N THR A 16 -11.45 9.24 25.79
CA THR A 16 -10.24 8.44 25.64
C THR A 16 -9.53 8.77 24.32
N PRO A 17 -8.48 9.61 24.31
CA PRO A 17 -7.70 9.90 23.10
C PRO A 17 -7.03 8.65 22.50
N HIS A 18 -6.89 7.59 23.32
CA HIS A 18 -6.33 6.30 22.94
C HIS A 18 -7.18 5.52 21.92
N ALA A 19 -8.50 5.66 21.95
CA ALA A 19 -9.38 4.96 21.00
C ALA A 19 -9.25 5.54 19.57
N LEU A 20 -9.02 6.85 19.45
CA LEU A 20 -8.77 7.54 18.19
C LEU A 20 -7.39 7.19 17.62
N LEU A 21 -6.36 7.08 18.47
CA LEU A 21 -5.01 6.71 18.06
C LEU A 21 -4.93 5.27 17.51
N LEU A 22 -5.63 4.34 18.17
CA LEU A 22 -5.74 2.94 17.72
C LEU A 22 -6.48 2.82 16.37
N ALA A 23 -7.56 3.59 16.18
CA ALA A 23 -8.28 3.62 14.91
C ALA A 23 -7.41 4.14 13.75
N PHE A 24 -6.53 5.10 14.01
CA PHE A 24 -5.62 5.65 13.00
C PHE A 24 -4.55 4.64 12.56
N LEU A 25 -3.97 3.89 13.50
CA LEU A 25 -2.98 2.83 13.23
C LEU A 25 -3.55 1.68 12.38
N VAL A 26 -4.83 1.32 12.58
CA VAL A 26 -5.50 0.28 11.79
C VAL A 26 -5.70 0.70 10.32
N LEU A 27 -5.93 1.99 10.05
CA LEU A 27 -6.05 2.49 8.68
C LEU A 27 -4.76 2.34 7.86
N ILE A 28 -3.59 2.52 8.50
CA ILE A 28 -2.29 2.46 7.83
C ILE A 28 -1.90 1.02 7.47
N ALA A 29 -2.25 0.05 8.32
CA ALA A 29 -1.97 -1.36 8.05
C ALA A 29 -2.86 -1.95 6.93
N GLY A 30 -4.06 -1.40 6.73
CA GLY A 30 -4.99 -1.88 5.70
C GLY A 30 -4.53 -1.64 4.26
N THR A 31 -3.72 -0.61 4.01
CA THR A 31 -3.27 -0.25 2.65
C THR A 31 -2.19 -1.19 2.12
N ALA A 32 -1.30 -1.67 2.99
CA ALA A 32 -0.22 -2.60 2.68
C ALA A 32 -0.72 -3.92 2.05
N HIS A 33 -1.69 -4.58 2.69
CA HIS A 33 -2.30 -5.81 2.18
C HIS A 33 -3.03 -5.60 0.84
N GLY A 34 -3.69 -4.45 0.67
CA GLY A 34 -4.36 -4.09 -0.58
C GLY A 34 -3.39 -3.95 -1.75
N ASN A 35 -2.22 -3.37 -1.49
CA ASN A 35 -1.19 -3.13 -2.51
C ASN A 35 -0.48 -4.43 -2.92
N ARG A 36 -0.20 -5.35 -1.99
CA ARG A 36 0.30 -6.69 -2.35
C ARG A 36 -0.69 -7.44 -3.24
N GLN A 37 -1.98 -7.41 -2.90
CA GLN A 37 -3.02 -8.02 -3.73
C GLN A 37 -3.16 -7.34 -5.10
N LEU A 38 -2.95 -6.02 -5.18
CA LEU A 38 -2.90 -5.29 -6.43
C LEU A 38 -1.73 -5.76 -7.30
N ALA A 39 -0.53 -5.92 -6.73
CA ALA A 39 0.64 -6.46 -7.44
C ALA A 39 0.38 -7.89 -7.95
N VAL A 40 -0.25 -8.76 -7.14
CA VAL A 40 -0.67 -10.10 -7.57
C VAL A 40 -1.61 -10.05 -8.77
N ARG A 41 -2.68 -9.24 -8.69
CA ARG A 41 -3.69 -9.14 -9.78
C ARG A 41 -3.11 -8.58 -11.08
N ASN A 42 -2.03 -7.80 -11.00
CA ASN A 42 -1.34 -7.27 -12.18
C ASN A 42 -0.15 -8.15 -12.63
N GLY A 43 0.00 -9.35 -12.07
CA GLY A 43 0.97 -10.35 -12.51
C GLY A 43 2.42 -10.11 -12.05
N CYS A 44 2.65 -9.22 -11.08
CA CYS A 44 4.00 -8.90 -10.62
C CYS A 44 4.73 -10.11 -10.01
N MET A 45 3.99 -11.02 -9.37
CA MET A 45 4.54 -12.22 -8.73
C MET A 45 5.10 -13.24 -9.71
N SER A 46 4.83 -13.11 -11.02
CA SER A 46 5.40 -13.99 -12.04
C SER A 46 6.91 -13.79 -12.23
N CYS A 47 7.43 -12.62 -11.85
CA CYS A 47 8.87 -12.31 -11.90
C CYS A 47 9.44 -11.86 -10.54
N HIS A 48 8.63 -11.23 -9.69
CA HIS A 48 9.02 -10.77 -8.35
C HIS A 48 8.40 -11.67 -7.29
N ALA A 49 9.08 -12.78 -6.97
CA ALA A 49 8.72 -13.61 -5.83
C ALA A 49 9.44 -13.10 -4.56
N ASP A 50 9.08 -13.68 -3.41
CA ASP A 50 9.79 -13.46 -2.15
C ASP A 50 11.21 -14.10 -2.16
N THR A 51 11.54 -14.84 -3.22
CA THR A 51 12.86 -15.42 -3.54
C THR A 51 13.33 -14.93 -4.92
N GLU A 52 14.64 -14.92 -5.18
CA GLU A 52 15.20 -14.53 -6.49
C GLU A 52 14.65 -15.41 -7.64
N LEU A 53 14.03 -14.75 -8.63
CA LEU A 53 13.67 -15.30 -9.94
C LEU A 53 14.32 -14.41 -11.03
N ASP A 54 13.62 -14.12 -12.13
CA ASP A 54 14.09 -13.26 -13.22
C ASP A 54 14.19 -11.75 -12.86
N ALA A 55 13.82 -11.37 -11.63
CA ALA A 55 13.86 -9.99 -11.13
C ALA A 55 14.12 -9.93 -9.60
N PRO A 56 14.58 -8.77 -9.06
CA PRO A 56 14.87 -8.61 -7.64
C PRO A 56 13.64 -8.89 -6.75
N PRO A 57 13.80 -9.56 -5.60
CA PRO A 57 12.69 -9.79 -4.67
C PRO A 57 12.20 -8.46 -4.05
N TRP A 58 10.98 -8.47 -3.50
CA TRP A 58 10.34 -7.27 -2.95
C TRP A 58 11.18 -6.51 -1.90
N PRO A 59 11.87 -7.17 -0.94
CA PRO A 59 12.71 -6.47 0.02
C PRO A 59 13.86 -5.70 -0.64
N GLU A 60 14.45 -6.25 -1.69
CA GLU A 60 15.52 -5.58 -2.43
C GLU A 60 14.99 -4.38 -3.20
N LEU A 61 13.83 -4.51 -3.86
CA LEU A 61 13.16 -3.37 -4.50
C LEU A 61 12.85 -2.26 -3.49
N ALA A 62 12.33 -2.61 -2.31
CA ALA A 62 12.04 -1.65 -1.26
C ALA A 62 13.29 -0.85 -0.86
N THR A 63 14.43 -1.53 -0.64
CA THR A 63 15.72 -0.88 -0.38
C THR A 63 16.15 0.02 -1.55
N GLN A 64 16.03 -0.40 -2.80
CA GLN A 64 16.43 0.41 -3.95
C GLN A 64 15.62 1.72 -4.11
N TYR A 65 14.36 1.70 -3.68
CA TYR A 65 13.41 2.80 -3.83
C TYR A 65 13.20 3.62 -2.55
N GLU A 66 13.79 3.25 -1.41
CA GLU A 66 13.65 3.95 -0.13
C GLU A 66 14.01 5.45 -0.21
N LYS A 67 14.95 5.81 -1.10
CA LYS A 67 15.38 7.19 -1.36
C LYS A 67 14.26 8.13 -1.78
N TYR A 68 13.13 7.60 -2.25
CA TYR A 68 11.96 8.37 -2.67
C TYR A 68 10.93 8.60 -1.55
N ARG A 69 11.15 8.06 -0.35
CA ARG A 69 10.22 8.20 0.77
C ARG A 69 10.02 9.67 1.13
N GLY A 70 8.76 10.07 1.29
CA GLY A 70 8.37 11.45 1.61
C GLY A 70 8.52 12.46 0.47
N GLN A 71 9.00 12.05 -0.71
CA GLN A 71 9.06 12.93 -1.87
C GLN A 71 7.67 13.03 -2.53
N PRO A 72 7.14 14.25 -2.75
CA PRO A 72 5.89 14.42 -3.46
C PRO A 72 6.02 13.86 -4.89
N ASP A 73 4.93 13.28 -5.39
CA ASP A 73 4.79 12.74 -6.75
C ASP A 73 5.75 11.60 -7.15
N ALA A 74 6.67 11.18 -6.28
CA ALA A 74 7.68 10.19 -6.62
C ALA A 74 7.06 8.86 -7.09
N ALA A 75 6.02 8.38 -6.40
CA ALA A 75 5.30 7.17 -6.82
C ALA A 75 4.70 7.29 -8.22
N SER A 76 4.08 8.43 -8.54
CA SER A 76 3.51 8.70 -9.87
C SER A 76 4.58 8.74 -10.95
N ILE A 77 5.68 9.47 -10.71
CA ILE A 77 6.81 9.58 -11.65
C ILE A 77 7.45 8.22 -11.90
N GLN A 78 7.72 7.42 -10.86
CA GLN A 78 8.29 6.09 -11.02
C GLN A 78 7.30 5.10 -11.66
N GLY A 79 6.01 5.24 -11.37
CA GLY A 79 4.96 4.44 -11.99
C GLY A 79 4.89 4.64 -13.50
N GLU A 80 5.01 5.89 -13.96
CA GLU A 80 5.06 6.17 -15.40
C GLU A 80 6.32 5.58 -16.07
N LYS A 81 7.45 5.69 -15.39
CA LYS A 81 8.72 5.10 -15.85
C LYS A 81 8.64 3.58 -15.97
N LEU A 82 8.01 2.91 -15.01
CA LEU A 82 7.72 1.47 -15.02
C LEU A 82 6.86 1.07 -16.24
N ARG A 83 5.84 1.86 -16.56
CA ARG A 83 4.97 1.64 -17.72
C ARG A 83 5.68 1.82 -19.06
N GLN A 84 6.62 2.77 -19.14
CA GLN A 84 7.36 3.07 -20.38
C GLN A 84 8.52 2.11 -20.64
N GLY A 85 9.02 1.40 -19.63
CA GLY A 85 10.11 0.43 -19.75
C GLY A 85 11.49 1.04 -20.03
N LYS A 86 11.69 2.33 -19.73
CA LYS A 86 12.97 3.02 -19.95
C LYS A 86 14.04 2.71 -18.89
N PHE A 87 13.69 1.97 -17.83
CA PHE A 87 14.55 1.81 -16.65
C PHE A 87 15.29 0.48 -16.57
N PHE A 88 14.82 -0.54 -17.27
CA PHE A 88 15.26 -1.90 -17.02
C PHE A 88 15.76 -2.53 -18.33
N LYS A 89 17.08 -2.76 -18.43
CA LYS A 89 17.69 -3.35 -19.64
C LYS A 89 17.05 -4.68 -20.04
N ASN A 90 16.52 -5.44 -19.07
CA ASN A 90 16.01 -6.79 -19.26
C ASN A 90 14.53 -6.97 -18.87
N VAL A 91 13.82 -5.90 -18.49
CA VAL A 91 12.40 -6.00 -18.08
C VAL A 91 11.53 -5.30 -19.12
N LYS A 92 10.55 -6.02 -19.67
CA LYS A 92 9.58 -5.45 -20.60
C LYS A 92 8.82 -4.31 -19.92
N ALA A 93 8.54 -3.27 -20.69
CA ALA A 93 7.67 -2.18 -20.26
C ALA A 93 6.32 -2.72 -19.74
N HIS A 94 5.89 -2.30 -18.55
CA HIS A 94 4.63 -2.73 -17.94
C HIS A 94 3.44 -1.94 -18.52
N ARG A 95 3.30 -1.93 -19.85
CA ARG A 95 2.35 -1.08 -20.60
C ARG A 95 0.88 -1.32 -20.27
N LYS A 96 0.56 -2.52 -19.74
CA LYS A 96 -0.81 -2.89 -19.34
C LYS A 96 -1.23 -2.28 -18.00
N LEU A 97 -0.29 -1.77 -17.18
CA LEU A 97 -0.65 -1.07 -15.96
C LEU A 97 -1.34 0.26 -16.28
N SER A 98 -2.43 0.55 -15.57
CA SER A 98 -2.99 1.89 -15.54
C SER A 98 -2.02 2.84 -14.83
N PRO A 99 -2.08 4.17 -15.09
CA PRO A 99 -1.28 5.14 -14.36
C PRO A 99 -1.49 5.03 -12.83
N THR A 100 -2.74 4.89 -12.40
CA THR A 100 -3.11 4.77 -10.99
C THR A 100 -2.52 3.53 -10.34
N ASN A 101 -2.70 2.35 -10.93
CA ASN A 101 -2.17 1.11 -10.35
C ASN A 101 -0.64 1.14 -10.32
N ALA A 102 0.01 1.73 -11.32
CA ALA A 102 1.46 1.87 -11.33
C ALA A 102 1.95 2.77 -10.19
N ALA A 103 1.26 3.89 -9.92
CA ALA A 103 1.57 4.75 -8.80
C ALA A 103 1.34 4.06 -7.45
N GLU A 104 0.22 3.35 -7.28
CA GLU A 104 -0.08 2.62 -6.03
C GLU A 104 0.95 1.52 -5.74
N ILE A 105 1.34 0.75 -6.76
CA ILE A 105 2.39 -0.27 -6.62
C ILE A 105 3.74 0.38 -6.28
N MET A 106 4.11 1.48 -6.95
CA MET A 106 5.36 2.17 -6.64
C MET A 106 5.36 2.79 -5.25
N GLN A 107 4.24 3.35 -4.80
CA GLN A 107 4.10 3.89 -3.46
C GLN A 107 4.31 2.79 -2.42
N TRP A 108 3.69 1.62 -2.61
CA TRP A 108 3.90 0.46 -1.75
C TRP A 108 5.37 0.01 -1.68
N ILE A 109 6.06 -0.04 -2.82
CA ILE A 109 7.50 -0.37 -2.86
C ILE A 109 8.32 0.67 -2.08
N ILE A 110 8.08 1.97 -2.32
CA ILE A 110 8.74 3.08 -1.62
C ILE A 110 8.50 3.00 -0.10
N ASP A 111 7.31 2.56 0.29
CA ASP A 111 6.92 2.46 1.69
C ASP A 111 7.52 1.25 2.41
N GLY A 112 7.99 0.24 1.67
CA GLY A 112 8.71 -0.90 2.23
C GLY A 112 8.31 -2.28 1.68
N ALA A 113 7.34 -2.34 0.75
CA ALA A 113 6.80 -3.56 0.17
C ALA A 113 6.36 -4.63 1.20
N ASN A 114 5.85 -4.17 2.35
CA ASN A 114 5.36 -4.99 3.47
C ASN A 114 3.84 -5.16 3.48
#